data_AF-A0A5A8DSL9-F1
#
_entry.id   AF-A0A5A8DSL9-F1
#
_cell.length_a   1.000
_cell.length_b   1.000
_cell.length_c   1.000
_cell.angle_alpha   90.00
_cell.angle_beta   90.00
_cell.angle_gamma   90.00
#
_symmetry.space_group_name_H-M   'P 1'
#
loop_
_entity.id
_entity.type
_entity.pdbx_description
1 polymer ?
#
loop_
_entity_poly.entity_id
_entity_poly.type
_entity_poly.pdbx_seq_one_letter_code
_entity_poly.pdbx_strand_id
1 'polypeptide(L)'
;MASERSVPTRTYIAFSIATILAAWVLATAQALMNPIEELGLLLHAWALVMTNPIGVAILINAVAAASLLLFQGLVGFVLGGMQGDEAAVCRRRALSFFFYKLAMTGFVLDLALDLDTLTMSPWLASLVLVVALTAVARRRRERLSPQRFSWATHGASVIFTLVAMAVNTAVLLFWASMLLEGGISLALLLLVDCFLEGLSLAHALARTAIEAYDAWVSPPPAASAGDDGEGSDAAASQGWQGKVTATLLVDFIADAGGLVLTLVHYLHVWWTAGFNFSLLDVLLFLNCRAVVIQLRDRYAEHLEFYRRSDSLRAALAAMHVPTEREIREEDAVCGIMQVARGRRP
;
A
#
# COMPACT_ATOMS: atom_id res chain seq x y z
N MET A 1 36.58 7.90 -13.90
CA MET A 1 37.26 8.30 -12.64
C MET A 1 36.72 9.64 -12.19
N ALA A 2 35.76 9.63 -11.26
CA ALA A 2 35.46 10.75 -10.37
C ALA A 2 34.56 10.19 -9.25
N SER A 3 35.18 9.93 -8.10
CA SER A 3 34.55 9.45 -6.88
C SER A 3 34.13 10.68 -6.08
N GLU A 4 32.83 11.01 -6.12
CA GLU A 4 32.26 12.05 -5.27
C GLU A 4 31.78 11.43 -3.95
N ARG A 5 32.56 11.72 -2.90
CA ARG A 5 32.33 11.30 -1.52
C ARG A 5 31.11 12.03 -0.94
N SER A 6 29.94 11.38 -0.92
CA SER A 6 28.79 11.81 -0.11
C SER A 6 28.85 11.19 1.29
N VAL A 7 29.69 11.76 2.18
CA VAL A 7 29.89 11.21 3.54
C VAL A 7 29.58 12.15 4.73
N PRO A 8 29.30 13.47 4.65
CA PRO A 8 29.10 14.22 5.88
C PRO A 8 27.68 14.12 6.48
N THR A 9 26.62 13.81 5.74
CA THR A 9 25.25 13.88 6.30
C THR A 9 24.83 12.67 7.13
N ARG A 10 25.41 11.49 6.86
CA ARG A 10 25.06 10.25 7.58
C ARG A 10 25.69 10.18 8.97
N THR A 11 26.89 10.74 9.15
CA THR A 11 27.61 10.73 10.43
C THR A 11 27.01 11.71 11.44
N TYR A 12 26.55 12.88 11.02
CA TYR A 12 25.90 13.83 11.93
C TYR A 12 24.54 13.34 12.42
N ILE A 13 23.72 12.75 11.53
CA ILE A 13 22.45 12.15 11.92
C ILE A 13 22.67 10.93 12.83
N ALA A 14 23.65 10.08 12.53
CA ALA A 14 24.00 8.95 13.38
C ALA A 14 24.52 9.39 14.77
N PHE A 15 25.30 10.49 14.84
CA PHE A 15 25.83 11.00 16.10
C PHE A 15 24.75 11.67 16.96
N SER A 16 23.86 12.46 16.37
CA SER A 16 22.71 13.05 17.07
C SER A 16 21.73 11.98 17.56
N ILE A 17 21.53 10.92 16.77
CA ILE A 17 20.66 9.80 17.17
C ILE A 17 21.33 8.95 18.26
N ALA A 18 22.63 8.66 18.16
CA ALA A 18 23.35 7.88 19.15
C ALA A 18 23.43 8.60 20.50
N THR A 19 23.57 9.93 20.50
CA THR A 19 23.59 10.73 21.74
C THR A 19 22.21 10.78 22.40
N ILE A 20 21.13 10.89 21.64
CA ILE A 20 19.75 10.85 22.17
C ILE A 20 19.41 9.46 22.72
N LEU A 21 19.77 8.39 21.99
CA LEU A 21 19.56 7.01 22.45
C LEU A 21 20.41 6.67 23.67
N ALA A 22 21.67 7.11 23.72
CA ALA A 22 22.54 6.89 24.88
C ALA A 22 22.01 7.63 26.11
N ALA A 23 21.53 8.86 25.96
CA ALA A 23 20.92 9.61 27.05
C ALA A 23 19.63 8.95 27.55
N TRP A 24 18.81 8.42 26.64
CA TRP A 24 17.56 7.73 26.99
C TRP A 24 17.83 6.37 27.66
N VAL A 25 18.77 5.58 27.13
CA VAL A 25 19.18 4.30 27.73
C VAL A 25 19.79 4.52 29.12
N LEU A 26 20.65 5.53 29.29
CA LEU A 26 21.24 5.86 30.58
C LEU A 26 20.17 6.29 31.59
N ALA A 27 19.22 7.14 31.18
CA ALA A 27 18.10 7.56 32.02
C ALA A 27 17.18 6.37 32.42
N THR A 28 16.90 5.45 31.49
CA THR A 28 16.11 4.24 31.78
C THR A 28 16.86 3.23 32.65
N ALA A 29 18.18 3.11 32.50
CA ALA A 29 19.02 2.25 33.33
C ALA A 29 19.16 2.79 34.76
N GLN A 30 19.17 4.11 34.92
CA GLN A 30 19.22 4.78 36.22
C GLN A 30 17.87 4.70 36.96
N ALA A 31 16.76 4.87 36.23
CA ALA A 31 15.40 4.68 36.74
C ALA A 31 15.11 3.24 37.19
N LEU A 32 15.82 2.24 36.65
CA LEU A 32 15.71 0.84 37.07
C LEU A 32 16.36 0.57 38.44
N MET A 33 17.27 1.45 38.91
CA MET A 33 18.05 1.24 40.13
C MET A 33 17.47 1.94 41.38
N ASN A 34 16.60 2.95 41.24
CA ASN A 34 15.93 3.61 42.38
C ASN A 34 14.52 4.17 42.01
N PRO A 35 13.47 3.33 42.04
CA PRO A 35 12.20 3.65 41.37
C PRO A 35 11.29 4.68 42.07
N ILE A 36 11.54 5.06 43.34
CA ILE A 36 10.58 5.86 44.13
C ILE A 36 11.00 7.35 44.23
N GLU A 37 12.28 7.66 44.45
CA GLU A 37 12.76 9.06 44.49
C GLU A 37 12.95 9.66 43.08
N GLU A 38 13.35 8.85 42.10
CA GLU A 38 13.50 9.33 40.72
C GLU A 38 12.16 9.60 40.02
N LEU A 39 11.05 9.00 40.47
CA LEU A 39 9.74 9.24 39.86
C LEU A 39 9.29 10.70 40.04
N GLY A 40 9.56 11.29 41.22
CA GLY A 40 9.24 12.69 41.51
C GLY A 40 10.13 13.66 40.72
N LEU A 41 11.40 13.30 40.53
CA LEU A 41 12.36 14.06 39.73
C LEU A 41 12.03 13.97 38.23
N LEU A 42 11.64 12.78 37.77
CA LEU A 42 11.17 12.52 36.41
C LEU A 42 9.89 13.29 36.12
N LEU A 43 8.91 13.29 37.03
CA LEU A 43 7.69 14.10 36.88
C LEU A 43 7.99 15.60 36.83
N HIS A 44 8.91 16.09 37.67
CA HIS A 44 9.33 17.49 37.64
C HIS A 44 10.06 17.84 36.35
N ALA A 45 10.98 16.99 35.89
CA ALA A 45 11.67 17.13 34.61
C ALA A 45 10.66 17.11 33.44
N TRP A 46 9.67 16.21 33.49
CA TRP A 46 8.58 16.13 32.51
C TRP A 46 7.75 17.41 32.49
N ALA A 47 7.35 17.91 33.66
CA ALA A 47 6.62 19.16 33.79
C ALA A 47 7.45 20.36 33.27
N LEU A 48 8.75 20.37 33.52
CA LEU A 48 9.66 21.41 33.04
C LEU A 48 9.83 21.38 31.51
N VAL A 49 9.90 20.18 30.92
CA VAL A 49 9.98 19.97 29.47
C VAL A 49 8.68 20.41 28.79
N MET A 50 7.53 20.16 29.42
CA MET A 50 6.21 20.52 28.89
C MET A 50 5.87 22.00 28.98
N THR A 51 6.44 22.68 29.96
CA THR A 51 6.21 24.12 30.17
C THR A 51 7.13 24.99 29.31
N ASN A 52 8.23 24.43 28.79
CA ASN A 52 9.19 25.15 27.97
C ASN A 52 8.99 24.84 26.47
N PRO A 53 8.81 25.85 25.59
CA PRO A 53 8.67 25.63 24.14
C PRO A 53 9.88 24.92 23.52
N ILE A 54 11.08 25.10 24.08
CA ILE A 54 12.29 24.40 23.65
C ILE A 54 12.20 22.91 24.00
N GLY A 55 11.66 22.57 25.17
CA GLY A 55 11.46 21.18 25.60
C GLY A 55 10.46 20.45 24.71
N VAL A 56 9.35 21.10 24.39
CA VAL A 56 8.35 20.58 23.43
C VAL A 56 8.96 20.34 22.05
N ALA A 57 9.77 21.28 21.54
CA ALA A 57 10.44 21.11 20.25
C ALA A 57 11.42 19.92 20.25
N ILE A 58 12.16 19.71 21.35
CA ILE A 58 13.05 18.56 21.52
C ILE A 58 12.25 17.25 21.50
N LEU A 59 11.10 17.21 22.17
CA LEU A 59 10.25 16.01 22.23
C LEU A 59 9.66 15.66 20.86
N ILE A 60 9.18 16.64 20.10
CA ILE A 60 8.72 16.44 18.72
C ILE A 60 9.85 15.85 17.86
N ASN A 61 11.06 16.40 17.97
CA ASN A 61 12.21 15.89 17.24
C ASN A 61 12.60 14.47 17.66
N ALA A 62 12.50 14.13 18.95
CA ALA A 62 12.74 12.78 19.45
C ALA A 62 11.73 11.77 18.90
N VAL A 63 10.44 12.11 18.87
CA VAL A 63 9.39 11.28 18.27
C VAL A 63 9.63 11.07 16.78
N ALA A 64 9.99 12.13 16.05
CA ALA A 64 10.34 12.02 14.64
C ALA A 64 11.56 11.11 14.41
N ALA A 65 12.63 11.28 15.19
CA ALA A 65 13.82 10.45 15.10
C ALA A 65 13.53 8.98 15.43
N ALA A 66 12.74 8.70 16.47
CA ALA A 66 12.31 7.35 16.82
C ALA A 66 11.50 6.69 15.69
N SER A 67 10.59 7.43 15.04
CA SER A 67 9.81 6.93 13.91
C SER A 67 10.69 6.57 12.71
N LEU A 68 11.72 7.38 12.42
CA LEU A 68 12.69 7.11 11.34
C LEU A 68 13.56 5.90 11.65
N LEU A 69 13.99 5.74 12.89
CA LEU A 69 14.74 4.57 13.34
C LEU A 69 13.91 3.30 13.24
N LEU A 70 12.65 3.35 13.67
CA LEU A 70 11.74 2.22 13.57
C LEU A 70 11.50 1.86 12.10
N PHE A 71 11.30 2.84 11.22
CA PHE A 71 11.22 2.62 9.78
C PHE A 71 12.48 1.93 9.23
N GLN A 72 13.67 2.45 9.54
CA GLN A 72 14.94 1.88 9.09
C GLN A 72 15.16 0.47 9.65
N GLY A 73 14.80 0.23 10.91
CA GLY A 73 14.87 -1.07 11.56
C GLY A 73 13.96 -2.09 10.89
N LEU A 74 12.69 -1.74 10.64
CA LEU A 74 11.74 -2.62 9.95
C LEU A 74 12.18 -2.95 8.52
N VAL A 75 12.62 -1.95 7.76
CA VAL A 75 13.11 -2.14 6.39
C VAL A 75 14.41 -2.94 6.38
N GLY A 76 15.36 -2.64 7.28
CA GLY A 76 16.63 -3.35 7.39
C GLY A 76 16.46 -4.81 7.82
N PHE A 77 15.58 -5.08 8.78
CA PHE A 77 15.33 -6.42 9.30
C PHE A 77 14.68 -7.34 8.26
N VAL A 78 13.65 -6.86 7.55
CA VAL A 78 12.88 -7.71 6.63
C VAL A 78 13.45 -7.72 5.21
N LEU A 79 14.02 -6.60 4.74
CA LEU A 79 14.41 -6.42 3.34
C LEU A 79 15.93 -6.28 3.14
N GLY A 80 16.73 -6.23 4.23
CA GLY A 80 18.20 -6.14 4.19
C GLY A 80 18.76 -4.78 3.76
N GLY A 81 18.05 -4.00 2.93
CA GLY A 81 18.47 -2.66 2.51
C GLY A 81 17.49 -1.94 1.58
N MET A 82 17.42 -0.61 1.74
CA MET A 82 16.58 0.26 0.91
C MET A 82 17.36 0.75 -0.32
N GLN A 83 16.77 0.61 -1.50
CA GLN A 83 17.36 1.13 -2.74
C GLN A 83 17.11 2.65 -2.87
N GLY A 84 17.97 3.35 -3.61
CA GLY A 84 17.88 4.81 -3.78
C GLY A 84 16.54 5.28 -4.34
N ASP A 85 15.99 4.56 -5.32
CA ASP A 85 14.68 4.87 -5.92
C ASP A 85 13.53 4.72 -4.92
N GLU A 86 13.60 3.71 -4.05
CA GLU A 86 12.58 3.46 -3.03
C GLU A 86 12.58 4.56 -1.98
N ALA A 87 13.77 5.03 -1.59
CA ALA A 87 13.94 6.15 -0.69
C ALA A 87 13.35 7.44 -1.27
N ALA A 88 13.52 7.68 -2.58
CA ALA A 88 12.98 8.86 -3.25
C ALA A 88 11.45 8.86 -3.31
N VAL A 89 10.85 7.72 -3.69
CA VAL A 89 9.38 7.56 -3.73
C VAL A 89 8.77 7.68 -2.34
N CYS A 90 9.37 7.01 -1.34
CA CYS A 90 8.95 7.07 0.05
C CYS A 90 8.99 8.52 0.56
N ARG A 91 10.13 9.21 0.39
CA ARG A 91 10.29 10.61 0.82
C ARG A 91 9.26 11.53 0.16
N ARG A 92 9.04 11.40 -1.15
CA ARG A 92 8.07 12.24 -1.87
C ARG A 92 6.65 12.03 -1.33
N ARG A 93 6.24 10.78 -1.12
CA ARG A 93 4.90 10.46 -0.60
C ARG A 93 4.73 10.92 0.85
N ALA A 94 5.72 10.66 1.72
CA ALA A 94 5.73 11.10 3.10
C ALA A 94 5.63 12.62 3.24
N LEU A 95 6.42 13.38 2.47
CA LEU A 95 6.37 14.84 2.49
C LEU A 95 5.03 15.38 1.97
N SER A 96 4.53 14.81 0.86
CA SER A 96 3.25 15.23 0.29
C SER A 96 2.11 15.00 1.29
N PHE A 97 2.12 13.85 1.97
CA PHE A 97 1.15 13.53 3.02
C PHE A 97 1.28 14.47 4.22
N PHE A 98 2.51 14.70 4.71
CA PHE A 98 2.78 15.58 5.83
C PHE A 98 2.26 17.01 5.58
N PHE A 99 2.58 17.61 4.43
CA PHE A 99 2.11 18.96 4.11
C PHE A 99 0.60 19.03 3.93
N TYR A 100 0.00 18.03 3.28
CA TYR A 100 -1.46 17.94 3.14
C TYR A 100 -2.16 17.88 4.50
N LYS A 101 -1.66 17.03 5.41
CA LYS A 101 -2.23 16.89 6.76
C LYS A 101 -1.98 18.11 7.62
N LEU A 102 -0.80 18.72 7.54
CA LEU A 102 -0.52 19.95 8.27
C LEU A 102 -1.49 21.07 7.86
N ALA A 103 -1.75 21.22 6.56
CA ALA A 103 -2.73 22.18 6.06
C ALA A 103 -4.15 21.82 6.56
N MET A 104 -4.58 20.57 6.40
CA MET A 104 -5.91 20.14 6.82
C MET A 104 -6.14 20.35 8.33
N THR A 105 -5.22 19.88 9.18
CA THR A 105 -5.31 20.02 10.64
C THR A 105 -5.26 21.49 11.04
N GLY A 106 -4.37 22.29 10.43
CA GLY A 106 -4.28 23.73 10.71
C GLY A 106 -5.56 24.49 10.35
N PHE A 107 -6.22 24.15 9.23
CA PHE A 107 -7.45 24.81 8.78
C PHE A 107 -8.71 24.30 9.48
N VAL A 108 -8.81 23.01 9.79
CA VAL A 108 -10.04 22.37 10.30
C VAL A 108 -10.12 22.38 11.84
N LEU A 109 -8.99 22.20 12.52
CA LEU A 109 -8.94 22.14 13.98
C LEU A 109 -8.61 23.49 14.62
N ASP A 110 -8.59 24.57 13.82
CA ASP A 110 -8.23 25.94 14.22
C ASP A 110 -7.10 25.91 15.26
N LEU A 111 -6.00 25.25 14.89
CA LEU A 111 -5.00 24.71 15.82
C LEU A 111 -4.40 25.85 16.64
N ALA A 112 -5.05 26.16 17.75
CA ALA A 112 -4.49 26.99 18.80
C ALA A 112 -3.24 26.26 19.25
N LEU A 113 -2.09 26.92 19.12
CA LEU A 113 -0.76 26.37 19.36
C LEU A 113 -0.52 25.94 20.83
N ASP A 114 -1.55 25.95 21.66
CA ASP A 114 -1.51 25.71 23.08
C ASP A 114 -1.97 24.27 23.38
N LEU A 115 -1.05 23.46 23.94
CA LEU A 115 -1.19 22.08 24.41
C LEU A 115 -1.50 20.96 23.40
N ASP A 116 -2.39 21.14 22.41
CA ASP A 116 -2.81 20.03 21.52
C ASP A 116 -1.75 19.61 20.48
N THR A 117 -0.78 20.49 20.20
CA THR A 117 0.33 20.23 19.27
C THR A 117 1.16 18.99 19.67
N LEU A 118 1.33 18.76 20.97
CA LEU A 118 2.14 17.63 21.43
C LEU A 118 1.43 16.30 21.22
N THR A 119 0.12 16.23 21.40
CA THR A 119 -0.66 14.99 21.19
C THR A 119 -0.79 14.67 19.70
N MET A 120 -0.82 15.69 18.84
CA MET A 120 -0.93 15.52 17.39
C MET A 120 0.39 15.11 16.72
N SER A 121 1.55 15.45 17.31
CA SER A 121 2.84 15.14 16.69
C SER A 121 3.17 13.63 16.61
N PRO A 122 2.93 12.79 17.65
CA PRO A 122 3.08 11.34 17.54
C PRO A 122 2.05 10.70 16.62
N TRP A 123 0.82 11.22 16.58
CA TRP A 123 -0.19 10.77 15.64
C TRP A 123 0.29 10.96 14.20
N LEU A 124 0.71 12.18 13.86
CA LEU A 124 1.21 12.49 12.52
C LEU A 124 2.47 11.68 12.18
N ALA A 125 3.40 11.52 13.14
CA ALA A 125 4.60 10.70 12.95
C ALA A 125 4.26 9.23 12.68
N SER A 126 3.29 8.66 13.40
CA SER A 126 2.84 7.29 13.21
C SER A 126 2.17 7.08 11.84
N LEU A 127 1.39 8.06 11.36
CA LEU A 127 0.80 8.02 10.02
C LEU A 127 1.86 8.13 8.92
N VAL A 128 2.81 9.05 9.06
CA VAL A 128 3.90 9.21 8.10
C VAL A 128 4.73 7.92 7.99
N LEU A 129 4.97 7.24 9.12
CA LEU A 129 5.60 5.91 9.15
C LEU A 129 4.78 4.88 8.37
N VAL A 130 3.47 4.77 8.61
CA VAL A 130 2.58 3.84 7.89
C VAL A 130 2.57 4.13 6.38
N VAL A 131 2.47 5.40 5.99
CA VAL A 131 2.52 5.83 4.59
C VAL A 131 3.84 5.45 3.94
N ALA A 132 4.96 5.63 4.64
CA ALA A 132 6.28 5.25 4.18
C ALA A 132 6.41 3.73 3.98
N LEU A 133 5.96 2.92 4.95
CA LEU A 133 5.96 1.46 4.85
C LEU A 133 5.10 0.98 3.68
N THR A 134 3.91 1.56 3.51
CA THR A 134 2.99 1.23 2.41
C THR A 134 3.58 1.59 1.05
N ALA A 135 4.29 2.72 0.94
CA ALA A 135 5.00 3.11 -0.28
C ALA A 135 6.05 2.06 -0.68
N VAL A 136 6.86 1.60 0.29
CA VAL A 136 7.89 0.58 0.05
C VAL A 136 7.27 -0.76 -0.33
N ALA A 137 6.23 -1.21 0.40
CA ALA A 137 5.56 -2.48 0.15
C ALA A 137 5.00 -2.55 -1.28
N ARG A 138 4.31 -1.48 -1.69
CA ARG A 138 3.76 -1.38 -3.06
C ARG A 138 4.85 -1.34 -4.11
N ARG A 139 5.92 -0.56 -3.89
CA ARG A 139 7.02 -0.43 -4.84
C ARG A 139 7.77 -1.74 -5.06
N ARG A 140 7.98 -2.52 -3.99
CA ARG A 140 8.61 -3.84 -4.07
C ARG A 140 7.74 -4.83 -4.82
N ARG A 141 6.42 -4.80 -4.57
CA ARG A 141 5.46 -5.60 -5.34
C ARG A 141 5.49 -5.26 -6.83
N GLU A 142 5.47 -3.98 -7.20
CA GLU A 142 5.52 -3.55 -8.61
C GLU A 142 6.78 -4.02 -9.35
N ARG A 143 7.87 -4.29 -8.61
CA ARG A 143 9.13 -4.80 -9.16
C ARG A 143 9.16 -6.32 -9.31
N LEU A 144 8.24 -7.04 -8.66
CA LEU A 144 8.11 -8.48 -8.85
C LEU A 144 7.52 -8.71 -10.24
N SER A 145 8.34 -9.23 -11.15
CA SER A 145 7.86 -9.59 -12.48
C SER A 145 7.09 -10.91 -12.40
N PRO A 146 5.89 -11.01 -13.00
CA PRO A 146 5.14 -12.27 -13.02
C PRO A 146 5.87 -13.39 -13.76
N GLN A 147 6.87 -13.06 -14.60
CA GLN A 147 7.67 -14.03 -15.37
C GLN A 147 8.80 -14.71 -14.59
N ARG A 148 9.19 -14.20 -13.41
CA ARG A 148 10.31 -14.74 -12.61
C ARG A 148 9.88 -14.94 -11.17
N PHE A 149 8.91 -15.83 -10.98
CA PHE A 149 8.41 -16.15 -9.65
C PHE A 149 9.48 -16.92 -8.85
N SER A 150 9.92 -16.32 -7.74
CA SER A 150 10.80 -16.97 -6.76
C SER A 150 10.20 -16.85 -5.37
N TRP A 151 9.92 -18.00 -4.75
CA TRP A 151 9.32 -18.11 -3.42
C TRP A 151 10.04 -17.30 -2.34
N ALA A 152 11.37 -17.21 -2.40
CA ALA A 152 12.14 -16.42 -1.44
C ALA A 152 11.85 -14.91 -1.56
N THR A 153 11.80 -14.39 -2.79
CA THR A 153 11.59 -12.96 -3.05
C THR A 153 10.13 -12.52 -2.85
N HIS A 154 9.17 -13.33 -3.32
CA HIS A 154 7.75 -13.08 -3.08
C HIS A 154 7.41 -13.26 -1.59
N GLY A 155 7.97 -14.28 -0.94
CA GLY A 155 7.81 -14.50 0.50
C GLY A 155 8.29 -13.31 1.33
N ALA A 156 9.48 -12.77 1.05
CA ALA A 156 9.99 -11.59 1.74
C ALA A 156 9.08 -10.36 1.54
N SER A 157 8.57 -10.13 0.32
CA SER A 157 7.65 -9.03 0.03
C SER A 157 6.30 -9.20 0.73
N VAL A 158 5.78 -10.43 0.80
CA VAL A 158 4.52 -10.74 1.51
C VAL A 158 4.71 -10.54 3.01
N ILE A 159 5.79 -11.06 3.59
CA ILE A 159 6.12 -10.86 5.01
C ILE A 159 6.24 -9.37 5.32
N PHE A 160 6.94 -8.60 4.49
CA PHE A 160 7.04 -7.15 4.68
C PHE A 160 5.67 -6.46 4.64
N THR A 161 4.82 -6.85 3.69
CA THR A 161 3.48 -6.27 3.55
C THR A 161 2.57 -6.66 4.74
N LEU A 162 2.70 -7.88 5.25
CA LEU A 162 2.01 -8.32 6.48
C LEU A 162 2.49 -7.56 7.70
N VAL A 163 3.80 -7.33 7.84
CA VAL A 163 4.37 -6.51 8.92
C VAL A 163 3.86 -5.07 8.81
N ALA A 164 3.86 -4.48 7.61
CA ALA A 164 3.32 -3.14 7.38
C ALA A 164 1.82 -3.06 7.73
N MET A 165 1.03 -4.09 7.38
CA MET A 165 -0.38 -4.19 7.74
C MET A 165 -0.56 -4.31 9.25
N ALA A 166 0.24 -5.13 9.93
CA ALA A 166 0.19 -5.27 11.38
C ALA A 166 0.52 -3.95 12.10
N VAL A 167 1.54 -3.22 11.61
CA VAL A 167 1.87 -1.87 12.12
C VAL A 167 0.71 -0.90 11.88
N ASN A 168 0.11 -0.89 10.69
CA ASN A 168 -1.06 -0.05 10.39
C ASN A 168 -2.23 -0.35 11.33
N THR A 169 -2.55 -1.63 11.53
CA THR A 169 -3.63 -2.05 12.45
C THR A 169 -3.31 -1.69 13.90
N ALA A 170 -2.06 -1.85 14.35
CA ALA A 170 -1.66 -1.47 15.70
C ALA A 170 -1.79 0.04 15.92
N VAL A 171 -1.33 0.85 14.96
CA VAL A 171 -1.50 2.32 14.98
C VAL A 171 -2.98 2.69 14.98
N LEU A 172 -3.80 2.06 14.14
CA LEU A 172 -5.25 2.27 14.09
C LEU A 172 -5.91 1.97 15.44
N LEU A 173 -5.64 0.81 16.03
CA LEU A 173 -6.24 0.40 17.31
C LEU A 173 -5.81 1.30 18.47
N PHE A 174 -4.52 1.64 18.52
CA PHE A 174 -3.97 2.54 19.53
C PHE A 174 -4.67 3.91 19.45
N TRP A 175 -4.69 4.55 18.28
CA TRP A 175 -5.33 5.86 18.15
C TRP A 175 -6.86 5.79 18.23
N ALA A 176 -7.50 4.70 17.81
CA ALA A 176 -8.93 4.50 18.01
C ALA A 176 -9.28 4.50 19.51
N SER A 177 -8.51 3.79 20.34
CA SER A 177 -8.77 3.78 21.78
C SER A 177 -8.68 5.18 22.42
N MET A 178 -7.74 6.01 21.97
CA MET A 178 -7.54 7.36 22.51
C MET A 178 -8.51 8.40 21.93
N LEU A 179 -8.77 8.36 20.62
CA LEU A 179 -9.57 9.38 19.93
C LEU A 179 -11.08 9.16 20.06
N LEU A 180 -11.54 7.92 20.31
CA LEU A 180 -12.96 7.65 20.53
C LEU A 180 -13.48 8.30 21.82
N GLU A 181 -12.62 8.54 22.81
CA GLU A 181 -12.95 9.31 24.02
C GLU A 181 -13.29 10.76 23.67
N GLY A 182 -12.62 11.35 22.67
CA GLY A 182 -12.90 12.68 22.12
C GLY A 182 -14.11 12.74 21.18
N GLY A 183 -14.75 11.60 20.89
CA GLY A 183 -15.95 11.50 20.07
C GLY A 183 -15.71 10.88 18.68
N ILE A 184 -16.75 10.24 18.16
CA ILE A 184 -16.72 9.47 16.91
C ILE A 184 -16.32 10.35 15.71
N SER A 185 -16.79 11.60 15.67
CA SER A 185 -16.48 12.54 14.59
C SER A 185 -14.98 12.83 14.50
N LEU A 186 -14.32 13.09 15.63
CA LEU A 186 -12.87 13.32 15.69
C LEU A 186 -12.09 12.07 15.30
N ALA A 187 -12.53 10.90 15.79
CA ALA A 187 -11.92 9.63 15.43
C ALA A 187 -12.02 9.35 13.93
N LEU A 188 -13.20 9.55 13.31
CA LEU A 188 -13.40 9.38 11.87
C LEU A 188 -12.56 10.37 11.05
N LEU A 189 -12.40 11.60 11.54
CA LEU A 189 -11.60 12.64 10.89
C LEU A 189 -10.12 12.24 10.78
N LEU A 190 -9.57 11.64 11.85
CA LEU A 190 -8.14 11.38 11.98
C LEU A 190 -7.72 9.95 11.61
N LEU A 191 -8.64 8.98 11.66
CA LEU A 191 -8.32 7.57 11.41
C LEU A 191 -8.59 7.12 9.98
N VAL A 192 -9.27 7.93 9.15
CA VAL A 192 -9.58 7.53 7.77
C VAL A 192 -8.32 7.18 6.96
N ASP A 193 -7.20 7.84 7.21
CA ASP A 193 -5.97 7.59 6.47
C ASP A 193 -5.38 6.22 6.82
N CYS A 194 -5.54 5.75 8.06
CA CYS A 194 -5.20 4.38 8.44
C CYS A 194 -6.05 3.36 7.66
N PHE A 195 -7.32 3.67 7.39
CA PHE A 195 -8.18 2.82 6.57
C PHE A 195 -7.77 2.86 5.10
N LEU A 196 -7.41 4.03 4.55
CA LEU A 196 -6.95 4.18 3.16
C LEU A 196 -5.62 3.45 2.91
N GLU A 197 -4.65 3.60 3.82
CA GLU A 197 -3.38 2.88 3.74
C GLU A 197 -3.56 1.37 4.02
N GLY A 198 -4.47 1.02 4.94
CA GLY A 198 -4.90 -0.37 5.15
C GLY A 198 -5.48 -1.01 3.90
N LEU A 199 -6.37 -0.31 3.19
CA LEU A 199 -6.93 -0.79 1.92
C LEU A 199 -5.83 -0.97 0.85
N SER A 200 -4.88 -0.05 0.79
CA SER A 200 -3.73 -0.13 -0.11
C SER A 200 -2.85 -1.36 0.17
N LEU A 201 -2.62 -1.68 1.45
CA LEU A 201 -1.87 -2.86 1.87
C LEU A 201 -2.66 -4.15 1.61
N ALA A 202 -3.97 -4.15 1.88
CA ALA A 202 -4.85 -5.28 1.61
C ALA A 202 -4.89 -5.62 0.11
N HIS A 203 -4.99 -4.58 -0.73
CA HIS A 203 -4.90 -4.71 -2.17
C HIS A 203 -3.56 -5.32 -2.62
N ALA A 204 -2.45 -4.84 -2.05
CA ALA A 204 -1.13 -5.39 -2.36
C ALA A 204 -1.03 -6.88 -1.98
N LEU A 205 -1.55 -7.27 -0.81
CA LEU A 205 -1.60 -8.67 -0.36
C LEU A 205 -2.47 -9.53 -1.27
N ALA A 206 -3.68 -9.07 -1.60
CA ALA A 206 -4.60 -9.80 -2.47
C ALA A 206 -3.99 -10.05 -3.86
N ARG A 207 -3.33 -9.04 -4.45
CA ARG A 207 -2.57 -9.19 -5.71
C ARG A 207 -1.47 -10.24 -5.60
N THR A 208 -0.66 -10.20 -4.54
CA THR A 208 0.41 -11.19 -4.34
C THR A 208 -0.15 -12.60 -4.11
N ALA A 209 -1.30 -12.72 -3.46
CA ALA A 209 -1.95 -14.01 -3.24
C ALA A 209 -2.45 -14.62 -4.55
N ILE A 210 -3.05 -13.81 -5.44
CA ILE A 210 -3.48 -14.26 -6.78
C ILE A 210 -2.27 -14.71 -7.60
N GLU A 211 -1.18 -13.95 -7.59
CA GLU A 211 0.05 -14.30 -8.32
C GLU A 211 0.70 -15.59 -7.77
N ALA A 212 0.73 -15.76 -6.45
CA ALA A 212 1.25 -16.98 -5.83
C ALA A 212 0.36 -18.19 -6.08
N TYR A 213 -0.97 -18.01 -6.06
CA TYR A 213 -1.92 -19.05 -6.40
C TYR A 213 -1.77 -19.51 -7.85
N ASP A 214 -1.62 -18.57 -8.78
CA ASP A 214 -1.39 -18.86 -10.19
C ASP A 214 -0.08 -19.66 -10.41
N ALA A 215 1.01 -19.24 -9.76
CA ALA A 215 2.29 -19.95 -9.82
C ALA A 215 2.23 -21.36 -9.19
N TRP A 216 1.33 -21.58 -8.22
CA TRP A 216 1.11 -22.89 -7.60
C TRP A 216 0.26 -23.81 -8.49
N VAL A 217 -0.80 -23.29 -9.11
CA VAL A 217 -1.70 -24.06 -9.98
C VAL A 217 -1.05 -24.42 -11.31
N SER A 218 -0.24 -23.51 -11.87
CA SER A 218 0.46 -23.72 -13.14
C SER A 218 1.98 -23.72 -12.92
N PRO A 219 2.56 -24.81 -12.38
CA PRO A 219 4.00 -24.94 -12.27
C PRO A 219 4.63 -24.94 -13.68
N PRO A 220 5.87 -24.41 -13.83
CA PRO A 220 6.56 -24.44 -15.11
C PRO A 220 6.70 -25.90 -15.60
N PRO A 221 6.57 -26.16 -16.91
CA PRO A 221 6.67 -27.52 -17.43
C PRO A 221 8.01 -28.11 -17.03
N ALA A 222 7.97 -29.15 -16.19
CA ALA A 222 9.15 -29.92 -15.87
C ALA A 222 9.70 -30.52 -17.16
N ALA A 223 11.02 -30.45 -17.34
CA ALA A 223 11.72 -31.08 -18.45
C ALA A 223 11.70 -32.62 -18.30
N SER A 224 10.54 -33.24 -18.50
CA SER A 224 10.32 -34.68 -18.64
C SER A 224 9.06 -34.84 -19.48
N ALA A 225 9.20 -35.00 -20.80
CA ALA A 225 9.36 -36.30 -21.46
C ALA A 225 8.05 -37.11 -21.45
N GLY A 226 7.40 -37.15 -22.61
CA GLY A 226 6.49 -38.22 -23.01
C GLY A 226 5.00 -37.95 -22.81
N ASP A 227 4.33 -37.77 -23.95
CA ASP A 227 2.99 -38.25 -24.28
C ASP A 227 1.72 -37.60 -23.71
N ASP A 228 0.75 -37.53 -24.63
CA ASP A 228 -0.70 -37.36 -24.49
C ASP A 228 -1.23 -35.95 -24.19
N GLY A 229 -0.95 -35.03 -25.12
CA GLY A 229 -1.56 -33.71 -25.21
C GLY A 229 -2.95 -33.72 -25.85
N GLU A 230 -4.00 -33.85 -25.04
CA GLU A 230 -5.37 -33.43 -25.43
C GLU A 230 -6.17 -32.81 -24.25
N GLY A 231 -5.72 -32.96 -23.00
CA GLY A 231 -6.39 -32.39 -21.81
C GLY A 231 -5.77 -31.11 -21.23
N SER A 232 -4.58 -30.71 -21.68
CA SER A 232 -3.78 -29.63 -21.07
C SER A 232 -4.28 -28.22 -21.42
N ASP A 233 -4.78 -28.02 -22.65
CA ASP A 233 -5.09 -26.68 -23.15
C ASP A 233 -6.39 -26.10 -22.55
N ALA A 234 -7.36 -26.96 -22.23
CA ALA A 234 -8.58 -26.56 -21.53
C ALA A 234 -8.28 -26.11 -20.09
N ALA A 235 -7.44 -26.85 -19.35
CA ALA A 235 -7.04 -26.49 -17.98
C ALA A 235 -6.19 -25.21 -17.94
N ALA A 236 -5.26 -25.04 -18.90
CA ALA A 236 -4.45 -23.83 -19.02
C ALA A 236 -5.31 -22.58 -19.38
N SER A 237 -6.28 -22.73 -20.29
CA SER A 237 -7.19 -21.64 -20.65
C SER A 237 -8.16 -21.26 -19.52
N GLN A 238 -8.58 -22.23 -18.71
CA GLN A 238 -9.49 -22.00 -17.58
C GLN A 238 -8.79 -21.32 -16.40
N GLY A 239 -7.53 -21.67 -16.11
CA GLY A 239 -6.70 -20.98 -15.11
C GLY A 239 -6.42 -19.52 -15.48
N TRP A 240 -6.12 -19.25 -16.76
CA TRP A 240 -5.87 -17.90 -17.27
C TRP A 240 -7.10 -16.98 -17.14
N GLN A 241 -8.30 -17.46 -17.49
CA GLN A 241 -9.53 -16.68 -17.40
C GLN A 241 -9.93 -16.37 -15.94
N GLY A 242 -9.72 -17.31 -15.02
CA GLY A 242 -9.96 -17.12 -13.59
C GLY A 242 -9.05 -16.05 -12.99
N LYS A 243 -7.75 -16.08 -13.33
CA LYS A 243 -6.77 -15.09 -12.89
C LYS A 243 -7.12 -13.68 -13.33
N VAL A 244 -7.40 -13.48 -14.62
CA VAL A 244 -7.72 -12.16 -15.19
C VAL A 244 -8.97 -11.56 -14.53
N THR A 245 -9.99 -12.38 -14.27
CA THR A 245 -11.22 -11.93 -13.61
C THR A 245 -10.96 -11.56 -12.15
N ALA A 246 -10.19 -12.38 -11.42
CA ALA A 246 -9.87 -12.13 -10.01
C ALA A 246 -9.00 -10.88 -9.81
N THR A 247 -7.98 -10.66 -10.65
CA THR A 247 -7.14 -9.46 -10.57
C THR A 247 -7.94 -8.20 -10.86
N LEU A 248 -8.80 -8.23 -11.88
CA LEU A 248 -9.67 -7.11 -12.24
C LEU A 248 -10.64 -6.74 -11.11
N LEU A 249 -11.24 -7.74 -10.46
CA LEU A 249 -12.15 -7.51 -9.34
C LEU A 249 -11.42 -6.88 -8.14
N VAL A 250 -10.25 -7.41 -7.78
CA VAL A 250 -9.44 -6.88 -6.67
C VAL A 250 -8.95 -5.46 -6.95
N ASP A 251 -8.58 -5.17 -8.19
CA ASP A 251 -8.20 -3.82 -8.64
C ASP A 251 -9.38 -2.86 -8.52
N PHE A 252 -10.54 -3.26 -9.03
CA PHE A 252 -11.75 -2.45 -8.98
C PHE A 252 -12.19 -2.16 -7.55
N ILE A 253 -12.26 -3.18 -6.68
CA ILE A 253 -12.69 -3.03 -5.29
C ILE A 253 -11.74 -2.09 -4.54
N ALA A 254 -10.43 -2.23 -4.72
CA ALA A 254 -9.46 -1.38 -4.03
C ALA A 254 -9.52 0.08 -4.50
N ASP A 255 -9.57 0.31 -5.82
CA ASP A 255 -9.60 1.66 -6.39
C ASP A 255 -10.94 2.36 -6.10
N ALA A 256 -12.07 1.68 -6.33
CA ALA A 256 -13.40 2.22 -6.04
C ALA A 256 -13.61 2.40 -4.54
N GLY A 257 -13.18 1.44 -3.72
CA GLY A 257 -13.26 1.52 -2.26
C GLY A 257 -12.48 2.70 -1.70
N GLY A 258 -11.28 2.96 -2.21
CA GLY A 258 -10.46 4.13 -1.82
C GLY A 258 -11.12 5.46 -2.18
N LEU A 259 -11.68 5.55 -3.40
CA LEU A 259 -12.40 6.74 -3.86
C LEU A 259 -13.68 6.99 -3.04
N VAL A 260 -14.46 5.97 -2.76
CA VAL A 260 -15.68 6.08 -1.93
C VAL A 260 -15.33 6.50 -0.51
N LEU A 261 -14.30 5.90 0.09
CA LEU A 261 -13.87 6.26 1.45
C LEU A 261 -13.38 7.72 1.51
N THR A 262 -12.64 8.17 0.50
CA THR A 262 -12.19 9.57 0.37
C THR A 262 -13.37 10.53 0.21
N LEU A 263 -14.37 10.16 -0.59
CA LEU A 263 -15.58 10.96 -0.79
C LEU A 263 -16.37 11.09 0.51
N VAL A 264 -16.60 9.97 1.21
CA VAL A 264 -17.28 9.96 2.52
C VAL A 264 -16.52 10.82 3.52
N HIS A 265 -15.19 10.76 3.52
CA HIS A 265 -14.37 11.61 4.38
C HIS A 265 -14.55 13.10 4.07
N TYR A 266 -14.51 13.50 2.80
CA TYR A 266 -14.73 14.89 2.43
C TYR A 266 -16.12 15.38 2.82
N LEU A 267 -17.17 14.57 2.61
CA LEU A 267 -18.52 14.90 3.04
C LEU A 267 -18.62 15.02 4.57
N HIS A 268 -17.94 14.15 5.31
CA HIS A 268 -17.87 14.21 6.77
C HIS A 268 -17.16 15.48 7.24
N VAL A 269 -15.99 15.80 6.69
CA VAL A 269 -15.25 17.05 6.99
C VAL A 269 -16.15 18.25 6.73
N TRP A 270 -16.82 18.27 5.58
CA TRP A 270 -17.72 19.34 5.20
C TRP A 270 -18.88 19.50 6.19
N TRP A 271 -19.47 18.39 6.62
CA TRP A 271 -20.51 18.39 7.64
C TRP A 271 -20.00 18.94 8.98
N THR A 272 -18.78 18.58 9.40
CA THR A 272 -18.20 18.99 10.67
C THR A 272 -17.75 20.45 10.71
N ALA A 273 -17.30 21.00 9.59
CA ALA A 273 -16.82 22.38 9.50
C ALA A 273 -17.96 23.41 9.54
N GLY A 274 -19.19 22.99 9.23
CA GLY A 274 -20.33 23.88 9.06
C GLY A 274 -20.25 24.69 7.76
N PHE A 275 -21.41 25.02 7.19
CA PHE A 275 -21.47 25.69 5.89
C PHE A 275 -21.33 27.21 6.05
N ASN A 276 -20.10 27.71 5.88
CA ASN A 276 -19.77 29.13 6.10
C ASN A 276 -19.38 29.87 4.80
N PHE A 277 -19.64 29.30 3.62
CA PHE A 277 -19.24 29.84 2.31
C PHE A 277 -17.77 30.29 2.26
N SER A 278 -16.91 29.52 2.93
CA SER A 278 -15.49 29.79 3.07
C SER A 278 -14.71 29.27 1.86
N LEU A 279 -13.43 29.67 1.73
CA LEU A 279 -12.52 29.08 0.74
C LEU A 279 -12.43 27.56 0.85
N LEU A 280 -12.57 27.03 2.08
CA LEU A 280 -12.56 25.60 2.38
C LEU A 280 -13.73 24.87 1.72
N ASP A 281 -14.92 25.46 1.70
CA ASP A 281 -16.11 24.89 1.04
C ASP A 281 -15.90 24.75 -0.48
N VAL A 282 -15.29 25.75 -1.12
CA VAL A 282 -14.98 25.72 -2.56
C VAL A 282 -13.94 24.63 -2.88
N LEU A 283 -12.90 24.53 -2.04
CA LEU A 283 -11.86 23.50 -2.20
C LEU A 283 -12.43 22.09 -2.02
N LEU A 284 -13.24 21.87 -0.98
CA LEU A 284 -13.92 20.60 -0.72
C LEU A 284 -14.85 20.23 -1.87
N PHE A 285 -15.65 21.17 -2.37
CA PHE A 285 -16.53 20.93 -3.51
C PHE A 285 -15.75 20.49 -4.76
N LEU A 286 -14.62 21.16 -5.06
CA LEU A 286 -13.79 20.81 -6.20
C LEU A 286 -13.16 19.42 -6.05
N ASN A 287 -12.68 19.08 -4.85
CA ASN A 287 -12.12 17.77 -4.55
C ASN A 287 -13.18 16.66 -4.63
N CYS A 288 -14.37 16.88 -4.07
CA CYS A 288 -15.51 15.96 -4.19
C CYS A 288 -15.88 15.72 -5.66
N ARG A 289 -15.99 16.79 -6.46
CA ARG A 289 -16.27 16.68 -7.90
C ARG A 289 -15.19 15.85 -8.61
N ALA A 290 -13.92 16.11 -8.32
CA ALA A 290 -12.82 15.36 -8.92
C ALA A 290 -12.89 13.86 -8.58
N VAL A 291 -13.17 13.52 -7.32
CA VAL A 291 -13.32 12.13 -6.87
C VAL A 291 -14.53 11.45 -7.52
N VAL A 292 -15.67 12.13 -7.64
CA VAL A 292 -16.87 11.59 -8.31
C VAL A 292 -16.62 11.32 -9.78
N ILE A 293 -15.92 12.22 -10.48
CA ILE A 293 -15.54 12.01 -11.88
C ILE A 293 -14.64 10.78 -12.00
N GLN A 294 -13.60 10.66 -11.17
CA GLN A 294 -12.72 9.49 -11.16
C GLN A 294 -13.49 8.19 -10.89
N LEU A 295 -14.42 8.20 -9.92
CA LEU A 295 -15.23 7.03 -9.60
C LEU A 295 -16.13 6.62 -10.77
N ARG A 296 -16.76 7.58 -11.44
CA ARG A 296 -17.57 7.34 -12.63
C ARG A 296 -16.72 6.75 -13.75
N ASP A 297 -15.54 7.33 -13.99
CA ASP A 297 -14.67 6.89 -15.08
C ASP A 297 -14.16 5.46 -14.81
N ARG A 298 -13.78 5.13 -13.56
CA ARG A 298 -13.43 3.75 -13.17
C ARG A 298 -14.58 2.76 -13.30
N TYR A 299 -15.80 3.17 -12.96
CA TYR A 299 -16.97 2.34 -13.15
C TYR A 299 -17.27 2.09 -14.64
N ALA A 300 -17.12 3.12 -15.48
CA ALA A 300 -17.28 2.99 -16.93
C ALA A 300 -16.23 2.05 -17.54
N GLU A 301 -14.95 2.20 -17.17
CA GLU A 301 -13.86 1.31 -17.59
C GLU A 301 -14.15 -0.16 -17.25
N HIS A 302 -14.62 -0.40 -16.03
CA HIS A 302 -14.97 -1.74 -15.57
C HIS A 302 -16.12 -2.33 -16.40
N LEU A 303 -17.19 -1.56 -16.63
CA LEU A 303 -18.33 -2.01 -17.42
C LEU A 303 -17.96 -2.27 -18.89
N GLU A 304 -17.11 -1.44 -19.47
CA GLU A 304 -16.58 -1.66 -20.83
C GLU A 304 -15.75 -2.94 -20.92
N PHE A 305 -14.94 -3.24 -19.90
CA PHE A 305 -14.19 -4.50 -19.85
C PHE A 305 -15.14 -5.70 -19.87
N TYR A 306 -16.19 -5.70 -19.04
CA TYR A 306 -17.19 -6.77 -19.04
C TYR A 306 -17.84 -6.93 -20.42
N ARG A 307 -18.31 -5.83 -21.02
CA ARG A 307 -18.91 -5.86 -22.37
C ARG A 307 -17.95 -6.43 -23.42
N ARG A 308 -16.67 -6.02 -23.40
CA ARG A 308 -15.66 -6.55 -24.32
C ARG A 308 -15.44 -8.05 -24.08
N SER A 309 -15.31 -8.48 -22.83
CA SER A 309 -15.13 -9.90 -22.50
C SER A 309 -16.31 -10.77 -22.93
N ASP A 310 -17.55 -10.29 -22.75
CA ASP A 310 -18.74 -11.02 -23.20
C ASP A 310 -18.86 -11.05 -24.72
N SER A 311 -18.50 -9.95 -25.40
CA SER A 311 -18.45 -9.94 -26.87
C SER A 311 -17.41 -10.91 -27.44
N LEU A 312 -16.25 -11.03 -26.78
CA LEU A 312 -15.22 -12.00 -27.15
C LEU A 312 -15.68 -13.43 -26.91
N ARG A 313 -16.36 -13.70 -25.78
CA ARG A 313 -16.96 -15.02 -25.50
C ARG A 313 -18.02 -15.38 -26.54
N ALA A 314 -18.89 -14.44 -26.90
CA ALA A 314 -19.91 -14.66 -27.92
C ALA A 314 -19.29 -14.90 -29.30
N ALA A 315 -18.24 -14.14 -29.67
CA ALA A 315 -17.51 -14.35 -30.91
C ALA A 315 -16.77 -15.70 -30.94
N LEU A 316 -16.18 -16.12 -29.81
CA LEU A 316 -15.53 -17.42 -29.69
C LEU A 316 -16.54 -18.57 -29.74
N ALA A 317 -17.71 -18.43 -29.11
CA ALA A 317 -18.78 -19.42 -29.18
C ALA A 317 -19.41 -19.52 -30.58
N ALA A 318 -19.43 -18.42 -31.34
CA ALA A 318 -19.88 -18.41 -32.73
C ALA A 318 -18.82 -19.00 -33.69
N MET A 319 -17.55 -19.02 -33.30
CA MET A 319 -16.47 -19.65 -34.04
C MET A 319 -16.45 -21.15 -33.67
N HIS A 320 -17.25 -21.94 -34.37
CA HIS A 320 -17.21 -23.42 -34.28
C HIS A 320 -15.76 -23.89 -34.46
N VAL A 321 -15.15 -24.39 -33.38
CA VAL A 321 -13.86 -25.08 -33.46
C VAL A 321 -14.15 -26.42 -34.13
N PRO A 322 -13.73 -26.65 -35.40
CA PRO A 322 -13.98 -27.94 -36.04
C PRO A 322 -13.32 -29.01 -35.19
N THR A 323 -14.10 -29.99 -34.77
CA THR A 323 -13.58 -31.11 -33.98
C THR A 323 -12.55 -31.85 -34.85
N GLU A 324 -11.51 -32.49 -34.30
CA GLU A 324 -10.50 -33.20 -35.10
C GLU A 324 -11.09 -34.20 -36.12
N ARG A 325 -12.33 -34.65 -35.91
CA ARG A 325 -13.11 -35.43 -36.88
C ARG A 325 -13.45 -34.68 -38.17
N GLU A 326 -13.81 -33.40 -38.11
CA GLU A 326 -14.13 -32.57 -39.28
C GLU A 326 -12.85 -32.22 -40.07
N ILE A 327 -11.75 -31.93 -39.37
CA ILE A 327 -10.44 -31.70 -40.02
C ILE A 327 -9.95 -32.99 -40.71
N ARG A 328 -10.13 -34.15 -40.07
CA ARG A 328 -9.76 -35.45 -40.65
C ARG A 328 -10.64 -35.84 -41.84
N GLU A 329 -11.91 -35.44 -41.86
CA GLU A 329 -12.81 -35.65 -42.99
C GLU A 329 -12.48 -34.71 -44.16
N GLU A 330 -12.14 -33.43 -43.92
CA GLU A 330 -11.71 -32.50 -44.98
C GLU A 330 -10.33 -32.86 -45.56
N ASP A 331 -9.37 -33.29 -44.73
CA ASP A 331 -8.06 -33.79 -45.20
C ASP A 331 -8.19 -35.11 -45.97
N ALA A 332 -9.12 -35.99 -45.59
CA ALA A 332 -9.42 -37.21 -46.35
C ALA A 332 -10.00 -36.90 -47.74
N VAL A 333 -10.85 -35.88 -47.85
CA VAL A 333 -11.39 -35.40 -49.15
C VAL A 333 -10.29 -34.77 -50.01
N CYS A 334 -9.36 -34.03 -49.42
CA CYS A 334 -8.21 -33.44 -50.13
C CYS A 334 -7.18 -34.50 -50.58
N GLY A 335 -6.95 -35.53 -49.77
CA GLY A 335 -6.09 -36.68 -50.13
C GLY A 335 -6.66 -37.55 -51.26
N ILE A 336 -7.99 -37.77 -51.29
CA ILE A 336 -8.64 -38.56 -52.34
C ILE A 336 -8.58 -37.83 -53.71
N MET A 337 -8.67 -36.49 -53.74
CA MET A 337 -8.52 -35.73 -54.99
C MET A 337 -7.08 -35.70 -55.53
N GLN A 338 -6.06 -35.75 -54.67
CA GLN A 338 -4.67 -35.85 -55.12
C GLN A 338 -4.33 -37.25 -55.69
N VAL A 339 -4.85 -38.32 -55.09
CA VAL A 339 -4.69 -39.69 -55.62
C VAL A 339 -5.43 -39.87 -56.95
N ALA A 340 -6.60 -39.25 -57.12
CA ALA A 340 -7.34 -39.28 -58.38
C ALA A 340 -6.67 -38.48 -59.53
N ARG A 341 -5.82 -37.49 -59.21
CA ARG A 341 -5.04 -36.72 -60.21
C ARG A 341 -3.71 -37.37 -60.60
N GLY A 342 -3.19 -38.31 -59.81
CA GLY A 342 -1.94 -39.03 -60.07
C GLY A 342 -2.06 -40.31 -60.91
N ARG A 343 -3.28 -40.71 -61.30
CA ARG A 343 -3.53 -41.84 -62.21
C ARG A 343 -4.26 -41.35 -63.47
N ARG A 344 -3.49 -40.94 -64.48
CA ARG A 344 -3.89 -41.11 -65.88
C ARG A 344 -2.72 -41.76 -66.64
N PRO A 345 -3.03 -42.70 -67.55
CA PRO A 345 -2.08 -43.68 -68.12
C PRO A 345 -0.98 -43.06 -68.97
#